data_AF-A0A2A2MQU2-F1
#
_entry.id   AF-A0A2A2MQU2-F1
#
_cell.length_a   1.000
_cell.length_b   1.000
_cell.length_c   1.000
_cell.angle_alpha   90.00
_cell.angle_beta   90.00
_cell.angle_gamma   90.00
#
_symmetry.space_group_name_H-M   'P 1'
#
loop_
_entity.id
_entity.type
_entity.pdbx_description
1 polymer ?
#
loop_
_entity_poly.entity_id
_entity_poly.type
_entity_poly.pdbx_seq_one_letter_code
_entity_poly.pdbx_strand_id
1 'polypeptide(L)'
;MTTLQQKHIKKGSTFQIELKGNASTGMNWCLKTLPSSLMLVGTEVYPDPHPRHVVGYGNTQAFTFKAIATTTQPQMLEFVLMRVWETEAAETQQFEVTVSEHDHEVSYQVINNYFSGNTLPADEQRYFVFDDLKAFQSVFHPAATMGPQTWLTEKDFKHHLVVAVVEPEAQAITEYAFNTPPYIENDTLVLNYRTEQRPTVGTTFRFSKIIMVERGDYQAVRFIDNEHEITEPVPALTHA
;
A
#
# COMPACT_ATOMS: atom_id res chain seq x y z
N MET A 1 -30.14 -3.35 2.72
CA MET A 1 -29.14 -2.43 2.15
C MET A 1 -27.89 -3.25 1.92
N THR A 2 -27.42 -3.35 0.68
CA THR A 2 -26.18 -4.07 0.36
C THR A 2 -25.00 -3.23 0.86
N THR A 3 -24.18 -3.77 1.74
CA THR A 3 -22.94 -3.13 2.15
C THR A 3 -21.81 -3.67 1.28
N LEU A 4 -21.19 -2.77 0.51
CA LEU A 4 -19.99 -3.09 -0.27
C LEU A 4 -18.77 -2.77 0.59
N GLN A 5 -17.93 -3.78 0.85
CA GLN A 5 -16.69 -3.60 1.61
C GLN A 5 -15.47 -3.85 0.72
N GLN A 6 -14.44 -3.04 0.86
CA GLN A 6 -13.20 -3.20 0.09
C GLN A 6 -12.18 -4.00 0.90
N LYS A 7 -11.44 -4.88 0.23
CA LYS A 7 -10.42 -5.72 0.85
C LYS A 7 -9.20 -5.86 -0.05
N HIS A 8 -8.04 -5.42 0.44
CA HIS A 8 -6.74 -5.59 -0.20
C HIS A 8 -6.02 -6.78 0.42
N ILE A 9 -5.44 -7.65 -0.42
CA ILE A 9 -4.95 -8.96 -0.01
C ILE A 9 -3.64 -9.27 -0.72
N LYS A 10 -2.60 -9.61 0.04
CA LYS A 10 -1.34 -10.08 -0.53
C LYS A 10 -1.51 -11.47 -1.16
N LYS A 11 -0.97 -11.66 -2.37
CA LYS A 11 -0.96 -12.97 -3.04
C LYS A 11 -0.22 -14.01 -2.20
N GLY A 12 -0.75 -15.23 -2.20
CA GLY A 12 -0.25 -16.36 -1.40
C GLY A 12 -0.77 -16.38 0.03
N SER A 13 -1.23 -15.25 0.57
CA SER A 13 -1.79 -15.16 1.92
C SER A 13 -3.18 -15.79 2.01
N THR A 14 -3.61 -16.05 3.25
CA THR A 14 -4.96 -16.50 3.58
C THR A 14 -5.69 -15.45 4.40
N PHE A 15 -7.00 -15.32 4.18
CA PHE A 15 -7.85 -14.42 4.94
C PHE A 15 -9.22 -15.05 5.19
N GLN A 16 -9.93 -14.54 6.20
CA GLN A 16 -11.28 -14.98 6.53
C GLN A 16 -12.32 -13.88 6.28
N ILE A 17 -13.52 -14.30 5.89
CA ILE A 17 -14.74 -13.50 5.89
C ILE A 17 -15.70 -14.16 6.89
N GLU A 18 -16.09 -13.41 7.91
CA GLU A 18 -16.99 -13.86 8.97
C GLU A 18 -18.35 -13.20 8.80
N LEU A 19 -19.39 -14.02 8.64
CA LEU A 19 -20.76 -13.54 8.44
C LEU A 19 -21.65 -14.09 9.55
N LYS A 20 -22.36 -13.17 10.22
CA LYS A 20 -23.33 -13.51 11.26
C LYS A 20 -24.55 -14.18 10.65
N GLY A 21 -24.97 -15.29 11.24
CA GLY A 21 -26.11 -16.07 10.80
C GLY A 21 -26.84 -16.69 11.98
N ASN A 22 -27.86 -17.49 11.67
CA ASN A 22 -28.54 -18.30 12.66
C ASN A 22 -28.99 -19.64 12.06
N ALA A 23 -28.20 -20.68 12.26
CA ALA A 23 -28.42 -22.03 11.75
C ALA A 23 -29.74 -22.65 12.25
N SER A 24 -30.27 -22.23 13.41
CA SER A 24 -31.55 -22.74 13.92
C SER A 24 -32.75 -22.29 13.08
N THR A 25 -32.58 -21.29 12.22
CA THR A 25 -33.62 -20.80 11.30
C THR A 25 -33.63 -21.52 9.94
N GLY A 26 -32.65 -22.41 9.71
CA GLY A 26 -32.38 -23.04 8.42
C GLY A 26 -31.66 -22.13 7.40
N MET A 27 -31.37 -20.88 7.77
CA MET A 27 -30.66 -19.92 6.92
C MET A 27 -29.15 -20.15 6.96
N ASN A 28 -28.51 -20.16 5.80
CA ASN A 28 -27.06 -20.26 5.67
C ASN A 28 -26.50 -19.24 4.69
N TRP A 29 -25.27 -18.78 4.94
CA TRP A 29 -24.55 -17.98 3.97
C TRP A 29 -24.00 -18.90 2.88
N CYS A 30 -24.33 -18.60 1.64
CA CYS A 30 -23.88 -19.33 0.47
C CYS A 30 -22.97 -18.42 -0.37
N LEU A 31 -21.82 -18.95 -0.79
CA LEU A 31 -20.93 -18.26 -1.70
C LEU A 31 -21.56 -18.26 -3.11
N LYS A 32 -21.91 -17.08 -3.61
CA LYS A 32 -22.58 -16.90 -4.91
C LYS A 32 -21.58 -16.58 -6.02
N THR A 33 -20.65 -15.66 -5.74
CA THR A 33 -19.63 -15.23 -6.70
C THR A 33 -18.26 -15.39 -6.05
N LEU A 34 -17.39 -16.21 -6.64
CA LEU A 34 -16.00 -16.40 -6.23
C LEU A 34 -15.09 -15.93 -7.37
N PRO A 35 -14.28 -14.87 -7.17
CA PRO A 35 -13.34 -14.43 -8.19
C PRO A 35 -12.20 -15.44 -8.38
N SER A 36 -11.70 -15.57 -9.62
CA SER A 36 -10.65 -16.54 -9.99
C SER A 36 -9.28 -16.28 -9.33
N SER A 37 -9.07 -15.07 -8.79
CA SER A 37 -7.89 -14.73 -7.99
C SER A 37 -7.87 -15.39 -6.62
N LEU A 38 -9.00 -15.96 -6.18
CA LEU A 38 -9.18 -16.56 -4.87
C LEU A 38 -9.52 -18.04 -4.97
N MET A 39 -9.11 -18.77 -3.93
CA MET A 39 -9.50 -20.15 -3.71
C MET A 39 -10.14 -20.26 -2.32
N LEU A 40 -11.37 -20.75 -2.24
CA LEU A 40 -11.97 -21.11 -0.95
C LEU A 40 -11.25 -22.34 -0.41
N VAL A 41 -10.61 -22.22 0.75
CA VAL A 41 -9.84 -23.31 1.39
C VAL A 41 -10.58 -23.97 2.54
N GLY A 42 -11.59 -23.31 3.11
CA GLY A 42 -12.40 -23.89 4.17
C GLY A 42 -13.62 -23.06 4.54
N THR A 43 -14.60 -23.72 5.13
CA THR A 43 -15.79 -23.10 5.71
C THR A 43 -16.04 -23.71 7.08
N GLU A 44 -16.18 -22.86 8.08
CA GLU A 44 -16.36 -23.26 9.47
C GLU A 44 -17.55 -22.51 10.06
N VAL A 45 -18.23 -23.13 11.01
CA VAL A 45 -19.38 -22.53 11.70
C VAL A 45 -19.17 -22.63 13.19
N TYR A 46 -19.22 -21.49 13.86
CA TYR A 46 -19.03 -21.40 15.30
C TYR A 46 -20.27 -20.78 15.95
N PRO A 47 -20.76 -21.35 17.07
CA PRO A 47 -21.83 -20.72 17.83
C PRO A 47 -21.35 -19.39 18.40
N ASP A 48 -22.21 -18.37 18.38
CA ASP A 48 -21.87 -17.08 18.99
C ASP A 48 -21.84 -17.19 20.51
N PRO A 49 -21.05 -16.36 21.22
CA PRO A 49 -21.07 -16.31 22.67
C PRO A 49 -22.50 -16.14 23.21
N HIS A 50 -22.96 -17.10 24.02
CA HIS A 50 -24.33 -17.14 24.51
C HIS A 50 -24.41 -17.57 25.98
N PRO A 51 -25.45 -17.15 26.72
CA PRO A 51 -25.69 -17.65 28.07
C PRO A 51 -25.92 -19.16 28.10
N ARG A 52 -25.66 -19.79 29.26
CA ARG A 52 -25.90 -21.23 29.43
C ARG A 52 -27.38 -21.57 29.25
N HIS A 53 -27.65 -22.72 28.65
CA HIS A 53 -29.00 -23.27 28.45
C HIS A 53 -29.93 -22.44 27.54
N VAL A 54 -29.37 -21.58 26.70
CA VAL A 54 -30.12 -20.88 25.65
C VAL A 54 -29.94 -21.62 24.33
N VAL A 55 -31.05 -21.98 23.68
CA VAL A 55 -31.07 -22.63 22.36
C VAL A 55 -31.50 -21.63 21.28
N GLY A 56 -31.06 -21.85 20.04
CA GLY A 56 -31.43 -20.99 18.90
C GLY A 56 -30.69 -19.65 18.83
N TYR A 57 -29.57 -19.53 19.55
CA TYR A 57 -28.69 -18.37 19.45
C TYR A 57 -27.98 -18.33 18.09
N GLY A 58 -27.50 -17.14 17.72
CA GLY A 58 -26.79 -16.93 16.46
C GLY A 58 -25.48 -17.72 16.38
N ASN A 59 -24.94 -17.77 15.17
CA ASN A 59 -23.64 -18.35 14.86
C ASN A 59 -22.89 -17.46 13.88
N THR A 60 -21.57 -17.56 13.84
CA THR A 60 -20.75 -17.00 12.78
C THR A 60 -20.41 -18.11 11.79
N GLN A 61 -20.57 -17.84 10.49
CA GLN A 61 -19.99 -18.65 9.41
C GLN A 61 -18.70 -17.98 8.94
N ALA A 62 -17.58 -18.68 9.06
CA ALA A 62 -16.27 -18.22 8.64
C ALA A 62 -15.87 -18.90 7.32
N PHE A 63 -15.58 -18.10 6.30
CA PHE A 63 -15.09 -18.56 5.00
C PHE A 63 -13.61 -18.20 4.88
N THR A 64 -12.75 -19.20 4.78
CA THR A 64 -11.31 -19.02 4.64
C THR A 64 -10.93 -19.11 3.17
N PHE A 65 -10.23 -18.09 2.67
CA PHE A 65 -9.76 -17.99 1.30
C PHE A 65 -8.24 -17.91 1.25
N LYS A 66 -7.66 -18.41 0.15
CA LYS A 66 -6.27 -18.19 -0.24
C LYS A 66 -6.21 -17.36 -1.50
N ALA A 67 -5.41 -16.29 -1.50
CA ALA A 67 -5.15 -15.50 -2.68
C ALA A 67 -4.14 -16.23 -3.59
N ILE A 68 -4.52 -16.55 -4.83
CA ILE A 68 -3.71 -17.38 -5.74
C ILE A 68 -3.17 -16.62 -6.96
N ALA A 69 -3.82 -15.52 -7.35
CA ALA A 69 -3.38 -14.69 -8.49
C ALA A 69 -3.65 -13.20 -8.22
N THR A 70 -2.81 -12.33 -8.76
CA THR A 70 -2.98 -10.87 -8.65
C THR A 70 -4.07 -10.34 -9.58
N THR A 71 -4.60 -9.18 -9.26
CA THR A 71 -5.70 -8.53 -9.98
C THR A 71 -5.29 -7.12 -10.39
N THR A 72 -5.59 -6.73 -11.62
CA THR A 72 -5.38 -5.35 -12.10
C THR A 72 -6.54 -4.41 -11.75
N GLN A 73 -7.71 -4.95 -11.43
CA GLN A 73 -8.92 -4.21 -11.04
C GLN A 73 -9.62 -4.96 -9.90
N PRO A 74 -10.38 -4.25 -9.04
CA PRO A 74 -11.17 -4.89 -7.99
C PRO A 74 -12.13 -5.96 -8.55
N GLN A 75 -12.22 -7.09 -7.87
CA GLN A 75 -13.10 -8.20 -8.25
C GLN A 75 -14.18 -8.43 -7.19
N MET A 76 -15.38 -8.82 -7.63
CA MET A 76 -16.51 -9.04 -6.75
C MET A 76 -16.46 -10.43 -6.10
N LEU A 77 -16.58 -10.48 -4.77
CA LEU A 77 -16.87 -11.66 -3.96
C LEU A 77 -18.24 -11.45 -3.31
N GLU A 78 -19.17 -12.37 -3.55
CA GLU A 78 -20.58 -12.21 -3.15
C GLU A 78 -21.09 -13.40 -2.36
N PHE A 79 -21.78 -13.11 -1.26
CA PHE A 79 -22.48 -14.09 -0.43
C PHE A 79 -23.96 -13.77 -0.38
N VAL A 80 -24.78 -14.81 -0.32
CA VAL A 80 -26.23 -14.71 -0.17
C VAL A 80 -26.71 -15.53 1.01
N LEU A 81 -27.55 -14.95 1.86
CA LEU A 81 -28.18 -15.63 2.98
C LEU A 81 -29.50 -16.22 2.51
N MET A 82 -29.61 -17.54 2.49
CA MET A 82 -30.83 -18.23 2.06
C MET A 82 -30.94 -19.60 2.70
N ARG A 83 -32.15 -20.17 2.67
CA ARG A 83 -32.29 -21.61 2.87
C ARG A 83 -31.91 -22.32 1.58
N VAL A 84 -31.22 -23.46 1.69
CA VAL A 84 -30.72 -24.20 0.51
C VAL A 84 -31.84 -24.71 -0.42
N TRP A 85 -33.09 -24.71 0.04
CA TRP A 85 -34.28 -25.09 -0.73
C TRP A 85 -35.14 -23.89 -1.18
N GLU A 86 -34.74 -22.65 -0.86
CA GLU A 86 -35.41 -21.44 -1.33
C GLU A 86 -34.72 -20.93 -2.61
N THR A 87 -35.44 -20.14 -3.40
CA THR A 87 -34.91 -19.52 -4.63
C THR A 87 -34.51 -18.06 -4.44
N GLU A 88 -35.02 -17.41 -3.40
CA GLU A 88 -34.78 -16.00 -3.13
C GLU A 88 -33.81 -15.84 -1.94
N ALA A 89 -32.84 -14.93 -2.09
CA ALA A 89 -31.93 -14.58 -1.02
C ALA A 89 -32.58 -13.56 -0.08
N ALA A 90 -32.49 -13.81 1.23
CA ALA A 90 -32.97 -12.87 2.24
C ALA A 90 -32.01 -11.69 2.44
N GLU A 91 -30.70 -11.94 2.29
CA GLU A 91 -29.66 -10.91 2.41
C GLU A 91 -28.53 -11.20 1.43
N THR A 92 -27.85 -10.14 0.98
CA THR A 92 -26.65 -10.24 0.14
C THR A 92 -25.54 -9.39 0.74
N GLN A 93 -24.34 -9.98 0.83
CA GLN A 93 -23.11 -9.30 1.25
C GLN A 93 -22.10 -9.31 0.11
N GLN A 94 -21.49 -8.16 -0.15
CA GLN A 94 -20.60 -7.94 -1.28
C GLN A 94 -19.26 -7.39 -0.83
N PHE A 95 -18.19 -7.93 -1.40
CA PHE A 95 -16.83 -7.50 -1.15
C PHE A 95 -16.13 -7.21 -2.49
N GLU A 96 -15.50 -6.05 -2.59
CA GLU A 96 -14.53 -5.72 -3.63
C GLU A 96 -13.15 -6.19 -3.15
N VAL A 97 -12.60 -7.19 -3.82
CA VAL A 97 -11.31 -7.77 -3.47
C VAL A 97 -10.26 -7.39 -4.51
N THR A 98 -9.15 -6.85 -4.03
CA THR A 98 -7.96 -6.57 -4.82
C THR A 98 -6.82 -7.43 -4.30
N VAL A 99 -6.21 -8.23 -5.17
CA VAL A 99 -5.05 -9.06 -4.85
C VAL A 99 -3.79 -8.47 -5.47
N SER A 100 -2.79 -8.14 -4.64
CA SER A 100 -1.50 -7.57 -5.03
C SER A 100 -0.34 -8.48 -4.60
N GLU A 101 0.86 -8.30 -5.17
CA GLU A 101 2.05 -9.04 -4.69
C GLU A 101 2.50 -8.58 -3.28
N HIS A 102 2.05 -7.40 -2.85
CA HIS A 102 2.46 -6.73 -1.61
C HIS A 102 1.27 -6.45 -0.69
N ASP A 103 1.56 -6.11 0.57
CA ASP A 103 0.52 -5.94 1.60
C ASP A 103 -0.42 -4.79 1.25
N HIS A 104 0.16 -3.62 0.93
CA HIS A 104 -0.59 -2.44 0.52
C HIS A 104 0.21 -1.58 -0.46
N GLU A 105 -0.39 -1.15 -1.57
CA GLU A 105 0.18 -0.08 -2.39
C GLU A 105 0.01 1.28 -1.69
N VAL A 106 0.99 2.16 -1.82
CA VAL A 106 1.01 3.49 -1.21
C VAL A 106 0.90 4.55 -2.30
N SER A 107 -0.09 5.43 -2.16
CA SER A 107 -0.22 6.60 -3.04
C SER A 107 0.97 7.53 -2.89
N TYR A 108 1.47 8.04 -4.01
CA TYR A 108 2.64 8.91 -4.02
C TYR A 108 2.52 10.04 -5.04
N GLN A 109 3.26 11.12 -4.79
CA GLN A 109 3.42 12.24 -5.69
C GLN A 109 4.90 12.51 -5.90
N VAL A 110 5.31 12.73 -7.15
CA VAL A 110 6.70 13.13 -7.46
C VAL A 110 6.83 14.62 -7.25
N ILE A 111 7.76 15.02 -6.39
CA ILE A 111 8.06 16.42 -6.09
C ILE A 111 9.23 16.85 -6.97
N ASN A 112 8.99 17.86 -7.80
CA ASN A 112 9.99 18.42 -8.72
C ASN A 112 10.38 19.84 -8.30
N ASN A 113 11.30 20.45 -9.04
CA ASN A 113 11.77 21.83 -8.84
C ASN A 113 12.52 22.05 -7.52
N TYR A 114 13.23 21.03 -7.01
CA TYR A 114 14.17 21.18 -5.90
C TYR A 114 15.56 20.76 -6.34
N PHE A 115 16.59 21.36 -5.74
CA PHE A 115 17.98 20.94 -5.90
C PHE A 115 18.58 20.58 -4.54
N SER A 116 19.47 19.58 -4.54
CA SER A 116 20.25 19.22 -3.35
C SER A 116 21.33 20.28 -3.08
N GLY A 117 21.50 20.69 -1.83
CA GLY A 117 22.53 21.64 -1.42
C GLY A 117 23.96 21.12 -1.63
N ASN A 118 24.90 22.05 -1.78
CA ASN A 118 26.33 21.75 -2.03
C ASN A 118 27.08 21.16 -0.83
N THR A 119 26.39 20.88 0.28
CA THR A 119 26.95 20.29 1.50
C THR A 119 27.03 18.78 1.43
N LEU A 120 26.35 18.15 0.47
CA LEU A 120 26.41 16.69 0.29
C LEU A 120 27.66 16.30 -0.50
N PRO A 121 28.41 15.24 -0.09
CA PRO A 121 29.53 14.71 -0.86
C PRO A 121 29.13 14.39 -2.29
N ALA A 122 29.92 14.80 -3.27
CA ALA A 122 29.56 14.68 -4.69
C ALA A 122 29.69 13.25 -5.24
N ASP A 123 30.46 12.39 -4.60
CA ASP A 123 30.84 11.05 -5.04
C ASP A 123 30.01 9.92 -4.42
N GLU A 124 29.03 10.25 -3.58
CA GLU A 124 28.21 9.27 -2.87
C GLU A 124 26.72 9.40 -3.24
N GLN A 125 26.07 8.25 -3.41
CA GLN A 125 24.61 8.15 -3.41
C GLN A 125 24.10 8.29 -1.98
N ARG A 126 23.02 9.04 -1.78
CA ARG A 126 22.41 9.26 -0.46
C ARG A 126 20.91 9.12 -0.47
N TYR A 127 20.40 8.54 0.60
CA TYR A 127 18.99 8.28 0.83
C TYR A 127 18.51 9.14 2.00
N PHE A 128 17.31 9.68 1.87
CA PHE A 128 16.74 10.54 2.88
C PHE A 128 15.27 10.21 3.10
N VAL A 129 14.87 10.25 4.37
CA VAL A 129 13.50 10.10 4.83
C VAL A 129 13.23 11.29 5.74
N PHE A 130 12.29 12.15 5.36
CA PHE A 130 11.95 13.38 6.06
C PHE A 130 10.51 13.34 6.56
N ASP A 131 10.35 13.61 7.85
CA ASP A 131 9.05 13.73 8.51
C ASP A 131 8.69 15.18 8.85
N ASP A 132 9.58 16.14 8.59
CA ASP A 132 9.33 17.56 8.75
C ASP A 132 9.98 18.44 7.66
N LEU A 133 9.42 19.64 7.47
CA LEU A 133 9.86 20.57 6.43
C LEU A 133 11.27 21.13 6.69
N LYS A 134 11.66 21.35 7.94
CA LYS A 134 12.95 21.96 8.30
C LYS A 134 14.10 20.98 8.03
N ALA A 135 13.93 19.71 8.38
CA ALA A 135 14.88 18.65 8.04
C ALA A 135 15.02 18.53 6.52
N PHE A 136 13.91 18.53 5.77
CA PHE A 136 13.93 18.53 4.31
C PHE A 136 14.68 19.74 3.74
N GLN A 137 14.37 20.95 4.20
CA GLN A 137 14.99 22.19 3.73
C GLN A 137 16.47 22.34 4.11
N SER A 138 16.97 21.54 5.06
CA SER A 138 18.40 21.49 5.36
C SER A 138 19.22 20.81 4.25
N VAL A 139 18.56 19.99 3.42
CA VAL A 139 19.17 19.23 2.33
C VAL A 139 18.75 19.77 0.97
N PHE A 140 17.46 20.08 0.79
CA PHE A 140 16.86 20.46 -0.48
C PHE A 140 16.35 21.89 -0.50
N HIS A 141 16.61 22.59 -1.60
CA HIS A 141 16.27 24.00 -1.76
C HIS A 141 15.40 24.21 -3.01
N PRO A 142 14.43 25.15 -2.96
CA PRO A 142 13.59 25.49 -4.12
C PRO A 142 14.41 25.93 -5.35
N ALA A 143 14.16 25.29 -6.49
CA ALA A 143 14.66 25.68 -7.81
C ALA A 143 13.53 26.30 -8.64
N ALA A 144 13.35 27.61 -8.52
CA ALA A 144 12.29 28.32 -9.26
C ALA A 144 12.58 28.31 -10.78
N THR A 145 11.75 27.59 -11.52
CA THR A 145 11.56 27.62 -12.99
C THR A 145 10.42 28.56 -13.41
N MET A 146 10.21 28.76 -14.72
CA MET A 146 9.04 29.53 -15.19
C MET A 146 7.78 28.66 -15.20
N GLY A 147 6.71 29.09 -14.52
CA GLY A 147 5.40 28.42 -14.51
C GLY A 147 4.82 28.22 -13.11
N PRO A 148 3.62 27.62 -12.98
CA PRO A 148 3.05 27.25 -11.70
C PRO A 148 3.96 26.29 -10.95
N GLN A 149 4.22 26.57 -9.67
CA GLN A 149 5.05 25.76 -8.80
C GLN A 149 4.31 25.44 -7.52
N THR A 150 4.47 24.20 -7.08
CA THR A 150 3.98 23.72 -5.80
C THR A 150 5.19 23.45 -4.93
N TRP A 151 5.24 24.15 -3.80
CA TRP A 151 6.28 24.00 -2.79
C TRP A 151 5.72 23.20 -1.62
N LEU A 152 6.55 22.31 -1.06
CA LEU A 152 6.22 21.61 0.16
C LEU A 152 6.07 22.60 1.32
N THR A 153 5.04 22.39 2.13
CA THR A 153 4.69 23.17 3.31
C THR A 153 4.65 22.28 4.54
N GLU A 154 4.66 22.88 5.73
CA GLU A 154 4.52 22.13 7.00
C GLU A 154 3.22 21.30 7.07
N LYS A 155 2.17 21.69 6.33
CA LYS A 155 0.91 20.94 6.30
C LYS A 155 1.05 19.60 5.60
N ASP A 156 1.92 19.52 4.59
CA ASP A 156 2.10 18.30 3.81
C ASP A 156 2.66 17.18 4.71
N PHE A 157 3.63 17.52 5.56
CA PHE A 157 4.27 16.61 6.52
C PHE A 157 3.36 16.11 7.66
N LYS A 158 2.14 16.66 7.82
CA LYS A 158 1.18 16.15 8.81
C LYS A 158 0.62 14.78 8.45
N HIS A 159 0.45 14.54 7.15
CA HIS A 159 -0.18 13.32 6.63
C HIS A 159 0.72 12.57 5.65
N HIS A 160 1.86 13.15 5.29
CA HIS A 160 2.78 12.57 4.35
C HIS A 160 4.18 12.50 4.93
N LEU A 161 4.95 11.60 4.35
CA LEU A 161 6.38 11.49 4.54
C LEU A 161 7.06 11.81 3.20
N VAL A 162 8.19 12.52 3.25
CA VAL A 162 8.95 12.86 2.03
C VAL A 162 10.20 12.00 1.98
N VAL A 163 10.35 11.26 0.89
CA VAL A 163 11.51 10.40 0.66
C VAL A 163 12.30 10.94 -0.52
N ALA A 164 13.62 10.94 -0.41
CA ALA A 164 14.48 11.39 -1.49
C ALA A 164 15.71 10.49 -1.69
N VAL A 165 16.16 10.42 -2.93
CA VAL A 165 17.44 9.84 -3.33
C VAL A 165 18.24 10.91 -4.06
N VAL A 166 19.52 11.01 -3.74
CA VAL A 166 20.49 11.88 -4.41
C VAL A 166 21.60 11.01 -4.98
N GLU A 167 21.81 11.09 -6.29
CA GLU A 167 22.88 10.37 -6.97
C GLU A 167 24.24 11.05 -6.80
N PRO A 168 25.33 10.30 -7.00
CA PRO A 168 26.64 10.88 -7.22
C PRO A 168 26.65 11.72 -8.51
N GLU A 169 27.59 12.67 -8.55
CA GLU A 169 27.88 13.46 -9.73
C GLU A 169 28.40 12.58 -10.87
N ALA A 170 27.77 12.71 -12.03
CA ALA A 170 28.15 11.96 -13.22
C ALA A 170 28.12 12.85 -14.46
N GLN A 171 28.98 12.55 -15.44
CA GLN A 171 28.85 13.09 -16.80
C GLN A 171 27.75 12.34 -17.56
N ALA A 172 26.56 12.29 -16.97
CA ALA A 172 25.40 11.62 -17.52
C ALA A 172 24.12 12.25 -16.95
N ILE A 173 23.05 12.16 -17.75
CA ILE A 173 21.69 12.39 -17.28
C ILE A 173 21.17 11.09 -16.68
N THR A 174 20.75 11.12 -15.42
CA THR A 174 20.12 9.95 -14.76
C THR A 174 18.62 10.02 -14.88
N GLU A 175 18.02 9.01 -15.50
CA GLU A 175 16.58 8.82 -15.55
C GLU A 175 16.13 7.84 -14.48
N TYR A 176 14.97 8.12 -13.88
CA TYR A 176 14.37 7.29 -12.85
C TYR A 176 13.04 6.74 -13.32
N ALA A 177 12.88 5.43 -13.18
CA ALA A 177 11.60 4.75 -13.40
C ALA A 177 11.30 3.81 -12.22
N PHE A 178 10.08 3.89 -11.69
CA PHE A 178 9.62 2.89 -10.72
C PHE A 178 9.34 1.57 -11.45
N ASN A 179 9.90 0.47 -10.94
CA ASN A 179 9.58 -0.87 -11.44
C ASN A 179 8.20 -1.30 -10.95
N THR A 180 7.84 -0.89 -9.72
CA THR A 180 6.52 -1.05 -9.12
C THR A 180 6.14 0.24 -8.38
N PRO A 181 4.84 0.56 -8.24
CA PRO A 181 4.41 1.60 -7.32
C PRO A 181 4.96 1.36 -5.90
N PRO A 182 5.22 2.40 -5.10
CA PRO A 182 5.57 2.25 -3.68
C PRO A 182 4.57 1.35 -2.96
N TYR A 183 5.07 0.45 -2.12
CA TYR A 183 4.24 -0.50 -1.39
C TYR A 183 4.76 -0.76 0.01
N ILE A 184 3.90 -1.21 0.92
CA ILE A 184 4.28 -1.69 2.24
C ILE A 184 4.48 -3.20 2.17
N GLU A 185 5.57 -3.65 2.76
CA GLU A 185 5.85 -5.05 3.01
C GLU A 185 6.52 -5.19 4.38
N ASN A 186 5.92 -5.98 5.28
CA ASN A 186 6.48 -6.23 6.63
C ASN A 186 6.88 -4.93 7.38
N ASP A 187 5.93 -4.01 7.55
CA ASP A 187 6.13 -2.71 8.22
C ASP A 187 7.22 -1.82 7.59
N THR A 188 7.58 -2.09 6.34
CA THR A 188 8.60 -1.33 5.59
C THR A 188 7.98 -0.78 4.32
N LEU A 189 8.11 0.52 4.09
CA LEU A 189 7.79 1.14 2.81
C LEU A 189 8.89 0.78 1.81
N VAL A 190 8.54 0.18 0.68
CA VAL A 190 9.48 -0.25 -0.35
C VAL A 190 9.35 0.64 -1.56
N LEU A 191 10.49 1.19 -1.99
CA LEU A 191 10.66 1.98 -3.20
C LEU A 191 11.52 1.20 -4.18
N ASN A 192 10.88 0.48 -5.11
CA ASN A 192 11.56 -0.30 -6.14
C ASN A 192 11.63 0.49 -7.45
N TYR A 193 12.84 0.92 -7.81
CA TYR A 193 13.10 1.72 -8.99
C TYR A 193 14.36 1.25 -9.71
N ARG A 194 14.54 1.79 -10.91
CA ARG A 194 15.76 1.66 -11.69
C ARG A 194 16.25 3.02 -12.13
N THR A 195 17.56 3.16 -12.14
CA THR A 195 18.27 4.29 -12.71
C THR A 195 18.90 3.91 -14.04
N GLU A 196 18.74 4.76 -15.05
CA GLU A 196 19.38 4.61 -16.36
C GLU A 196 20.19 5.88 -16.66
N GLN A 197 21.48 5.73 -16.96
CA GLN A 197 22.37 6.85 -17.24
C GLN A 197 22.56 7.06 -18.74
N ARG A 198 22.36 8.30 -19.20
CA ARG A 198 22.63 8.74 -20.57
C ARG A 198 23.84 9.66 -20.60
N PRO A 199 25.00 9.24 -21.15
CA PRO A 199 26.23 10.01 -21.09
C PRO A 199 26.11 11.41 -21.72
N THR A 200 26.71 12.40 -21.07
CA THR A 200 26.80 13.78 -21.53
C THR A 200 28.24 14.27 -21.46
N VAL A 201 28.87 14.44 -22.61
CA VAL A 201 30.28 14.85 -22.68
C VAL A 201 30.43 16.30 -22.22
N GLY A 202 31.31 16.53 -21.25
CA GLY A 202 31.73 17.87 -20.83
C GLY A 202 30.81 18.58 -19.83
N THR A 203 29.72 17.94 -19.41
CA THR A 203 28.82 18.47 -18.37
C THR A 203 28.58 17.42 -17.31
N THR A 204 28.86 17.78 -16.06
CA THR A 204 28.55 16.96 -14.89
C THR A 204 27.19 17.36 -14.33
N PHE A 205 26.36 16.38 -14.02
CA PHE A 205 25.06 16.56 -13.39
C PHE A 205 25.00 15.78 -12.08
N ARG A 206 24.14 16.27 -11.18
CA ARG A 206 23.76 15.58 -9.96
C ARG A 206 22.25 15.51 -9.89
N PHE A 207 21.71 14.31 -10.06
CA PHE A 207 20.26 14.11 -10.05
C PHE A 207 19.76 13.76 -8.66
N SER A 208 18.55 14.22 -8.35
CA SER A 208 17.82 13.80 -7.17
C SER A 208 16.39 13.48 -7.53
N LYS A 209 15.85 12.43 -6.93
CA LYS A 209 14.43 12.09 -7.01
C LYS A 209 13.80 12.30 -5.66
N ILE A 210 12.72 13.08 -5.61
CA ILE A 210 11.97 13.35 -4.40
C ILE A 210 10.54 12.88 -4.62
N ILE A 211 10.00 12.14 -3.66
CA ILE A 211 8.62 11.70 -3.65
C ILE A 211 7.99 12.02 -2.29
N MET A 212 6.70 12.31 -2.33
CA MET A 212 5.85 12.45 -1.16
C MET A 212 4.91 11.25 -1.14
N VAL A 213 4.87 10.53 -0.03
CA VAL A 213 4.06 9.33 0.17
C VAL A 213 3.13 9.53 1.35
N GLU A 214 1.98 8.87 1.35
CA GLU A 214 1.09 8.87 2.52
C GLU A 214 1.81 8.28 3.73
N ARG A 215 1.66 8.94 4.89
CA ARG A 215 2.23 8.46 6.15
C ARG A 215 1.40 7.29 6.66
N GLY A 216 2.05 6.16 6.90
CA GLY A 216 1.47 4.98 7.52
C GLY A 216 2.24 4.55 8.77
N ASP A 217 1.92 3.37 9.28
CA ASP A 217 2.52 2.81 10.51
C ASP A 217 3.87 2.07 10.27
N TYR A 218 4.42 2.19 9.06
CA TYR A 218 5.70 1.58 8.69
C TYR A 218 6.88 2.25 9.40
N GLN A 219 7.89 1.45 9.75
CA GLN A 219 9.01 1.83 10.61
C GLN A 219 10.30 2.14 9.82
N ALA A 220 10.36 1.72 8.56
CA ALA A 220 11.52 1.89 7.71
C ALA A 220 11.12 2.13 6.25
N VAL A 221 12.03 2.69 5.48
CA VAL A 221 11.95 2.84 4.03
C VAL A 221 13.09 2.07 3.39
N ARG A 222 12.77 1.08 2.56
CA ARG A 222 13.71 0.29 1.77
C ARG A 222 13.73 0.78 0.34
N PHE A 223 14.91 1.20 -0.11
CA PHE A 223 15.22 1.59 -1.47
C PHE A 223 15.80 0.40 -2.21
N ILE A 224 15.27 0.09 -3.39
CA ILE A 224 15.80 -0.94 -4.28
C ILE A 224 16.14 -0.25 -5.60
N ASP A 225 17.42 -0.06 -5.87
CA ASP A 225 17.96 0.53 -7.10
C ASP A 225 18.73 -0.53 -7.89
N ASN A 226 18.19 -0.96 -9.03
CA ASN A 226 18.86 -1.96 -9.90
C ASN A 226 19.37 -3.19 -9.11
N GLU A 227 18.53 -3.75 -8.23
CA GLU A 227 18.82 -4.88 -7.32
C GLU A 227 19.71 -4.57 -6.09
N HIS A 228 20.21 -3.34 -5.96
CA HIS A 228 20.88 -2.88 -4.74
C HIS A 228 19.84 -2.44 -3.70
N GLU A 229 19.86 -3.05 -2.51
CA GLU A 229 18.93 -2.73 -1.43
C GLU A 229 19.60 -1.95 -0.30
N ILE A 230 19.01 -0.81 0.07
CA ILE A 230 19.37 -0.03 1.26
C ILE A 230 18.11 0.30 2.05
N THR A 231 18.17 0.20 3.37
CA THR A 231 17.04 0.47 4.26
C THR A 231 17.39 1.59 5.22
N GLU A 232 16.59 2.64 5.22
CA GLU A 232 16.69 3.77 6.13
C GLU A 232 15.53 3.74 7.14
N PRO A 233 15.79 4.04 8.42
CA PRO A 233 14.72 4.13 9.41
C PRO A 233 13.81 5.33 9.12
N VAL A 234 12.51 5.18 9.39
CA VAL A 234 11.60 6.33 9.45
C VAL A 234 11.92 7.13 10.71
N PRO A 235 12.18 8.45 10.60
CA PRO A 235 12.36 9.28 11.79
C PRO A 235 11.15 9.18 12.71
N ALA A 236 11.42 9.01 14.01
CA ALA A 236 10.37 9.03 15.01
C ALA A 236 9.66 10.38 14.96
N LEU A 237 8.32 10.37 15.01
CA LEU A 237 7.49 11.57 15.05
C LEU A 237 8.02 12.54 16.12
N THR A 238 8.77 13.55 15.71
CA THR A 238 9.07 14.69 16.57
C THR A 238 7.82 15.55 16.62
N HIS A 239 6.85 15.11 17.42
CA HIS A 239 5.72 15.96 17.82
C HIS A 239 6.27 17.17 18.57
N ALA A 240 6.18 18.34 17.95
CA ALA A 240 6.25 19.64 18.60
C ALA A 240 4.85 20.29 18.55
#